data_AF-A0A6V7HSK3-F1
#
_entry.id   AF-A0A6V7HSK3-F1
#
_cell.length_a   1.000
_cell.length_b   1.000
_cell.length_c   1.000
_cell.angle_alpha   90.00
_cell.angle_beta   90.00
_cell.angle_gamma   90.00
#
_symmetry.space_group_name_H-M   'P 1'
#
loop_
_entity.id
_entity.type
_entity.pdbx_description
1 polymer ?
#
loop_
_entity_poly.entity_id
_entity_poly.type
_entity_poly.pdbx_seq_one_letter_code
_entity_poly.pdbx_strand_id
1 'polypeptide(L)'
;LGWAQPCDVWSIGCILFELYLGITLFQTHDNREHLAMMERILGEIPHRLARKTKTKYFYHGKLDWNENSSAGRYVREDCKPLRRYLLSDDDEHQKLFDLIQ
;
A
#
# COMPACT_ATOMS: atom_id res chain seq x y z
N LEU A 1 -16.72 -5.28 5.65
CA LEU A 1 -15.62 -4.87 6.56
C LEU A 1 -16.06 -3.58 7.23
N GLY A 2 -15.76 -3.40 8.51
CA GLY A 2 -16.05 -2.16 9.26
C GLY A 2 -14.74 -1.48 9.63
N TRP A 3 -14.79 -0.17 9.87
CA TRP A 3 -13.67 0.64 10.34
C TRP A 3 -13.88 1.02 11.81
N ALA A 4 -12.78 1.26 12.51
CA ALA A 4 -12.72 1.71 13.89
C ALA A 4 -11.37 2.44 14.07
N GLN A 5 -10.94 2.70 15.30
CA GLN A 5 -9.71 3.44 15.62
C GLN A 5 -8.45 3.01 14.82
N PRO A 6 -8.24 1.74 14.42
CA PRO A 6 -7.09 1.37 13.59
C PRO A 6 -7.01 2.07 12.22
N CYS A 7 -8.10 2.63 11.68
CA CYS A 7 -8.04 3.40 10.44
C CYS A 7 -7.26 4.72 10.59
N ASP A 8 -7.24 5.28 11.81
CA ASP A 8 -6.48 6.49 12.09
C ASP A 8 -4.98 6.19 12.09
N VAL A 9 -4.58 5.03 12.61
CA VAL A 9 -3.18 4.56 12.59
C VAL A 9 -2.69 4.36 11.15
N TRP A 10 -3.53 3.78 10.28
CA TRP A 10 -3.22 3.68 8.85
C TRP A 10 -2.96 5.06 8.23
N SER A 11 -3.84 6.02 8.51
CA SER A 11 -3.70 7.40 8.03
C SER A 11 -2.42 8.07 8.55
N ILE A 12 -2.07 7.87 9.82
CA ILE A 12 -0.82 8.37 10.42
C ILE A 12 0.40 7.76 9.72
N GLY A 13 0.40 6.47 9.41
CA GLY A 13 1.49 5.83 8.66
C GLY A 13 1.74 6.49 7.30
N CYS A 14 0.66 6.77 6.55
CA CYS A 14 0.74 7.51 5.28
C CYS A 14 1.30 8.93 5.48
N ILE A 15 0.85 9.66 6.51
CA ILE A 15 1.33 11.01 6.82
C ILE A 15 2.81 11.00 7.19
N LEU A 16 3.26 10.06 8.01
CA LEU A 16 4.68 9.94 8.40
C LEU A 16 5.58 9.67 7.18
N PHE A 17 5.14 8.79 6.27
CA PHE A 17 5.84 8.56 5.01
C PHE A 17 5.92 9.83 4.16
N GLU A 18 4.82 10.58 4.04
CA GLU A 18 4.77 11.83 3.28
C GLU A 18 5.66 12.91 3.88
N LEU A 19 5.71 13.03 5.21
CA LEU A 19 6.63 13.94 5.90
C LEU A 19 8.11 13.58 5.66
N TYR A 20 8.41 12.29 5.53
CA TYR A 20 9.77 11.80 5.33
C TYR A 20 10.29 12.02 3.90
N LEU A 21 9.45 11.89 2.87
CA LEU A 21 9.87 11.98 1.46
C LEU A 21 9.35 13.21 0.70
N GLY A 22 8.35 13.90 1.23
CA GLY A 22 7.65 14.99 0.55
C GLY A 22 6.70 14.55 -0.57
N ILE A 23 6.36 13.27 -0.65
CA ILE A 23 5.42 12.70 -1.64
C ILE A 23 4.40 11.80 -0.96
N THR A 24 3.19 11.68 -1.53
CA THR A 24 2.17 10.81 -0.95
C THR A 24 2.52 9.32 -1.14
N LEU A 25 2.15 8.48 -0.18
CA LEU A 25 2.40 7.03 -0.24
C LEU A 25 1.55 6.33 -1.33
N PHE A 26 0.30 6.78 -1.50
CA PHE A 26 -0.67 6.20 -2.43
C PHE A 26 -1.31 7.31 -3.28
N GLN A 27 -0.68 7.62 -4.41
CA GLN A 27 -1.12 8.66 -5.34
C GLN A 27 -2.17 8.13 -6.35
N THR A 28 -3.40 7.85 -5.92
CA THR A 28 -4.49 7.44 -6.83
C THR A 28 -5.88 7.82 -6.30
N HIS A 29 -6.86 7.84 -7.21
CA HIS A 29 -8.29 7.97 -6.93
C HIS A 29 -9.13 6.75 -7.36
N ASP A 30 -8.51 5.70 -7.94
CA ASP A 30 -9.21 4.45 -8.29
C ASP A 30 -9.00 3.39 -7.20
N ASN A 31 -10.09 2.77 -6.75
CA ASN A 31 -10.04 1.81 -5.63
C ASN A 31 -9.24 0.54 -5.96
N ARG A 32 -9.28 0.07 -7.21
CA ARG A 32 -8.58 -1.18 -7.58
C ARG A 32 -7.10 -0.92 -7.77
N GLU A 33 -6.75 0.20 -8.38
CA GLU A 33 -5.38 0.70 -8.45
C GLU A 33 -4.80 0.92 -7.04
N HIS A 34 -5.56 1.52 -6.12
CA HIS A 34 -5.13 1.72 -4.74
C HIS A 34 -4.78 0.38 -4.07
N LEU A 35 -5.61 -0.65 -4.22
CA LEU A 35 -5.32 -1.98 -3.69
C LEU A 35 -4.08 -2.60 -4.34
N ALA A 36 -3.85 -2.38 -5.64
CA ALA A 36 -2.66 -2.86 -6.32
C ALA A 36 -1.39 -2.15 -5.84
N MET A 37 -1.46 -0.84 -5.56
CA MET A 37 -0.37 -0.08 -4.93
C MET A 37 -0.08 -0.63 -3.52
N MET A 38 -1.12 -0.90 -2.71
CA MET A 38 -0.95 -1.52 -1.40
C MET A 38 -0.22 -2.86 -1.51
N GLU A 39 -0.63 -3.75 -2.42
CA GLU A 39 0.03 -5.05 -2.60
C GLU A 39 1.50 -4.92 -3.03
N ARG A 40 1.78 -3.93 -3.89
CA ARG A 40 3.13 -3.66 -4.37
C ARG A 40 4.07 -3.11 -3.29
N ILE A 41 3.55 -2.26 -2.41
CA ILE A 41 4.34 -1.58 -1.37
C ILE A 41 4.47 -2.43 -0.10
N LEU A 42 3.38 -3.06 0.34
CA LEU A 42 3.26 -3.71 1.66
C LEU A 42 3.18 -5.24 1.58
N GLY A 43 3.00 -5.81 0.38
CA GLY A 43 2.82 -7.25 0.17
C GLY A 43 1.36 -7.67 0.04
N GLU A 44 1.13 -8.96 -0.23
CA GLU A 44 -0.20 -9.50 -0.58
C GLU A 44 -1.29 -9.19 0.46
N ILE A 45 -2.48 -8.82 -0.01
CA ILE A 45 -3.62 -8.58 0.89
C ILE A 45 -4.01 -9.90 1.57
N PRO A 46 -4.18 -9.92 2.91
CA PRO A 46 -4.53 -11.14 3.62
C PRO A 46 -5.78 -11.82 3.05
N HIS A 47 -5.65 -13.09 2.66
CA HIS A 47 -6.70 -13.88 2.01
C HIS A 47 -8.05 -13.87 2.77
N ARG A 48 -8.00 -13.81 4.12
CA ARG A 48 -9.19 -13.69 4.97
C ARG A 48 -9.98 -12.39 4.70
N LEU A 49 -9.29 -11.28 4.45
CA LEU A 49 -9.91 -9.99 4.11
C LEU A 49 -10.46 -10.01 2.68
N ALA A 50 -9.66 -10.53 1.74
CA ALA A 50 -10.04 -10.68 0.33
C ALA A 50 -11.31 -11.53 0.15
N ARG A 51 -11.52 -12.57 0.99
CA ARG A 51 -12.76 -13.38 0.97
C ARG A 51 -13.95 -12.75 1.70
N LYS A 52 -13.72 -11.86 2.66
CA LYS A 52 -14.78 -11.24 3.48
C LYS A 52 -15.35 -9.97 2.85
N THR A 53 -14.63 -9.36 1.90
CA THR A 53 -15.12 -8.19 1.17
C THR A 53 -16.34 -8.52 0.31
N LYS A 54 -17.17 -7.50 0.05
CA LYS A 54 -18.31 -7.58 -0.89
C LYS A 54 -17.95 -7.05 -2.28
N THR A 55 -16.73 -6.53 -2.46
CA THR A 55 -16.27 -5.96 -3.73
C THR A 55 -15.95 -7.06 -4.74
N LYS A 56 -16.06 -6.74 -6.04
CA LYS A 56 -15.72 -7.65 -7.14
C LYS A 56 -14.24 -7.56 -7.55
N TYR A 57 -13.38 -7.03 -6.68
CA TYR A 57 -11.97 -6.81 -6.99
C TYR A 57 -11.09 -8.02 -6.74
N PHE A 58 -11.62 -9.07 -6.10
CA PHE A 58 -10.86 -10.26 -5.75
C PHE A 58 -11.45 -11.50 -6.43
N TYR A 59 -10.58 -12.36 -6.96
CA TYR A 59 -10.93 -13.64 -7.54
C TYR A 59 -10.05 -14.73 -6.91
N HIS A 60 -10.68 -15.79 -6.38
CA HIS A 60 -10.01 -16.82 -5.56
C HIS A 60 -9.11 -16.25 -4.44
N GLY A 61 -9.57 -15.15 -3.83
CA GLY A 61 -8.88 -14.50 -2.71
C GLY A 61 -7.60 -13.75 -3.08
N LYS A 62 -7.33 -13.54 -4.37
CA LYS A 62 -6.27 -12.66 -4.89
C LYS A 62 -6.88 -11.45 -5.60
N LEU A 63 -6.16 -10.33 -5.63
CA LEU A 63 -6.59 -9.15 -6.35
C LEU A 63 -6.67 -9.48 -7.87
N ASP A 64 -7.81 -9.21 -8.48
CA ASP A 64 -8.02 -9.30 -9.93
C ASP A 64 -7.47 -8.04 -10.60
N TRP A 65 -6.16 -8.03 -10.83
CA TRP A 65 -5.40 -6.90 -11.36
C TRP A 65 -4.67 -7.27 -12.65
N ASN A 66 -4.79 -6.41 -13.67
CA ASN A 66 -4.09 -6.57 -14.94
C ASN A 66 -2.80 -5.72 -14.95
N GLU A 67 -1.66 -6.35 -14.69
CA GLU A 67 -0.34 -5.69 -14.70
C GLU A 67 0.07 -5.10 -16.05
N ASN A 68 -0.51 -5.58 -17.15
CA ASN A 68 -0.18 -5.11 -18.50
C ASN A 68 -0.99 -3.89 -18.93
N SER A 69 -1.99 -3.49 -18.14
CA SER A 69 -2.75 -2.25 -18.36
C SER A 69 -1.89 -1.00 -18.16
N SER A 70 -2.36 0.17 -18.58
CA SER A 70 -1.67 1.45 -18.31
C SER A 70 -1.49 1.69 -16.81
N ALA A 71 -2.55 1.47 -16.02
CA ALA A 71 -2.49 1.56 -14.56
C ALA A 71 -1.57 0.49 -13.96
N GLY A 72 -1.58 -0.73 -14.51
CA GLY A 72 -0.67 -1.80 -14.10
C GLY A 72 0.81 -1.43 -14.29
N ARG A 73 1.15 -0.80 -15.42
CA ARG A 73 2.50 -0.28 -15.65
C ARG A 73 2.87 0.85 -14.69
N TYR A 74 1.97 1.81 -14.48
CA TYR A 74 2.13 2.88 -13.51
C TYR A 74 2.45 2.34 -12.10
N VAL A 75 1.61 1.45 -11.56
CA VAL A 75 1.85 0.83 -10.25
C VAL A 75 3.21 0.11 -10.20
N ARG A 76 3.59 -0.60 -11.26
CA ARG A 76 4.86 -1.34 -11.29
C ARG A 76 6.09 -0.44 -11.31
N GLU A 77 6.01 0.70 -12.00
CA GLU A 77 7.11 1.65 -12.22
C GLU A 77 7.25 2.64 -11.05
N ASP A 78 6.14 3.14 -10.53
CA ASP A 78 6.12 4.17 -9.48
C ASP A 78 6.07 3.61 -8.06
N CYS A 79 5.59 2.37 -7.87
CA CYS A 79 5.55 1.73 -6.56
C CYS A 79 6.65 0.67 -6.39
N LYS A 80 7.40 0.79 -5.29
CA LYS A 80 8.41 -0.17 -4.83
C LYS A 80 8.07 -0.67 -3.42
N PRO A 81 8.58 -1.84 -2.98
CA PRO A 81 8.41 -2.27 -1.60
C PRO A 81 8.84 -1.19 -0.61
N LEU A 82 8.09 -1.03 0.50
CA LEU A 82 8.22 0.08 1.44
C LEU A 82 9.67 0.38 1.84
N ARG A 83 10.43 -0.66 2.22
CA ARG A 83 11.84 -0.55 2.63
C ARG A 83 12.76 0.10 1.58
N ARG A 84 12.41 0.04 0.29
CA ARG A 84 13.22 0.65 -0.77
C ARG A 84 13.06 2.17 -0.85
N TYR A 85 12.22 2.78 -0.02
CA TYR A 85 12.10 4.23 0.11
C TYR A 85 13.02 4.82 1.20
N LEU A 86 13.76 4.00 1.95
CA LEU A 86 14.78 4.48 2.89
C LEU A 86 15.81 5.36 2.17
N LEU A 87 16.06 6.56 2.71
CA LEU A 87 17.09 7.48 2.19
C LEU A 87 18.48 7.21 2.79
N SER A 88 18.54 6.55 3.94
CA SER A 88 19.77 6.15 4.63
C SER A 88 19.54 4.83 5.37
N ASP A 89 20.61 4.07 5.58
CA ASP A 89 20.61 2.82 6.35
C ASP A 89 20.85 3.06 7.86
N ASP A 90 20.89 4.32 8.29
CA ASP A 90 21.04 4.69 9.71
C ASP A 90 19.90 4.14 10.58
N ASP A 91 20.22 3.84 11.83
CA ASP A 91 19.30 3.23 12.80
C ASP A 91 18.00 4.03 13.02
N GLU A 92 18.07 5.36 12.97
CA GLU A 92 16.88 6.22 13.08
C GLU A 92 15.92 6.04 11.91
N HIS A 93 16.44 5.92 10.69
CA HIS A 93 15.64 5.72 9.49
C HIS A 93 15.02 4.31 9.47
N GLN A 94 15.78 3.30 9.90
CA GLN A 94 15.26 1.94 10.05
C GLN A 94 14.12 1.89 11.05
N LYS A 95 14.27 2.51 12.24
CA LYS A 95 13.22 2.58 13.26
C LYS A 95 11.97 3.31 12.78
N LEU A 96 12.12 4.38 12.01
CA LEU A 96 10.99 5.07 11.39
C LEU A 96 10.20 4.13 10.47
N PHE A 97 10.90 3.36 9.62
CA PHE A 97 10.25 2.41 8.72
C PHE A 97 9.69 1.17 9.43
N ASP A 98 10.29 0.77 10.56
CA ASP A 98 9.71 -0.25 11.45
C ASP A 98 8.39 0.22 12.06
N LEU A 99 8.24 1.52 12.34
CA LEU A 99 7.00 2.11 12.86
C LEU A 99 5.91 2.25 11.78
N ILE A 100 6.29 2.53 10.53
CA ILE A 100 5.35 2.70 9.41
C ILE A 100 4.78 1.35 8.92
N GLN A 101 5.54 0.26 9.07
CA GLN A 101 5.20 -1.09 8.58
C GLN A 101 4.22 -1.84 9.51
#